data_AF-A0A8H2W9R0-F1
#
_entry.id   AF-A0A8H2W9R0-F1
#
_cell.length_a   1.000
_cell.length_b   1.000
_cell.length_c   1.000
_cell.angle_alpha   90.00
_cell.angle_beta   90.00
_cell.angle_gamma   90.00
#
_symmetry.space_group_name_H-M   'P 1'
#
loop_
_entity.id
_entity.type
_entity.pdbx_description
1 polymer ?
#
loop_
_entity_poly.entity_id
_entity_poly.type
_entity_poly.pdbx_seq_one_letter_code
_entity_poly.pdbx_strand_id
1 'polypeptide(L)'
;MALRLILSLYLIQLSYALSIRQPSLATRTHKSHPRLLRRATPFLPSGWAYKSCVREPSSGRTLTGYSFTSSSMTVDMCVSACATRGYSLAGAECANECYCGNSFSGAATGGGSVRPKSECNIPCAGDSSQTCGAGNRLLVYTNGQITPGTAVLPPGWSSTPKYITEASTGRALVGNSFTSQSLTLDRCMDVCDQTGFEYAGAEYGTECYCSNTISTVNGGGVEVASSECNMSCNSQQKCGAGYRITLYTKDTVLNSPLTGWIKNFCTIDQNSRVLDGYSFSDAPITPAICITACPQRNFILADVENGNECYCGNTVKQAYPTGDADCKTPCSGDDTQSCGGRWRLMAYIKVPDTPSGPNAWTLISGGNSGVVMTHVAVTTSDTMLVIDRKENNPLPKADGKPAWRAI
;
A
#
# COMPACT_ATOMS: atom_id res chain seq x y z
N MET A 1 41.56 40.59 68.94
CA MET A 1 40.77 39.35 69.14
C MET A 1 40.74 38.52 67.83
N ALA A 2 41.91 38.28 67.24
CA ALA A 2 42.08 37.54 65.98
C ALA A 2 43.40 36.72 65.96
N LEU A 3 43.98 36.45 67.14
CA LEU A 3 45.27 35.75 67.29
C LEU A 3 45.22 34.58 68.29
N ARG A 4 44.02 34.08 68.62
CA ARG A 4 43.82 32.89 69.46
C ARG A 4 43.03 31.76 68.79
N LEU A 5 42.63 31.94 67.52
CA LEU A 5 41.87 30.95 66.75
C LEU A 5 42.69 30.26 65.64
N ILE A 6 43.95 30.65 65.42
CA ILE A 6 44.81 30.06 64.37
C ILE A 6 45.77 28.99 64.94
N LEU A 7 46.04 28.98 66.25
CA LEU A 7 46.95 28.00 66.87
C LEU A 7 46.30 26.64 67.22
N SER A 8 44.97 26.55 67.18
CA SER A 8 44.23 25.30 67.47
C SER A 8 43.98 24.42 66.24
N LEU A 9 44.36 24.87 65.04
CA LEU A 9 44.21 24.10 63.79
C LEU A 9 45.51 23.47 63.28
N TYR A 10 46.69 23.85 63.80
CA TYR A 10 47.97 23.30 63.34
C TYR A 10 48.47 22.07 64.13
N LEU A 11 47.91 21.77 65.30
CA LEU A 11 48.32 20.61 66.12
C LEU A 11 47.51 19.32 65.86
N ILE A 12 46.54 19.33 64.94
CA ILE A 12 45.79 18.12 64.53
C ILE A 12 46.40 17.48 63.27
N GLN A 13 47.39 18.11 62.63
CA GLN A 13 48.01 17.63 61.37
C GLN A 13 49.35 16.89 61.55
N LEU A 14 49.77 16.53 62.78
CA LEU A 14 51.10 15.89 62.99
C LEU A 14 51.12 14.63 63.88
N SER A 15 49.97 14.03 64.21
CA SER A 15 49.89 12.76 64.95
C SER A 15 49.17 11.63 64.22
N TYR A 16 48.90 11.78 62.92
CA TYR A 16 48.40 10.70 62.06
C TYR A 16 49.44 10.11 61.10
N ALA A 17 50.73 10.33 61.37
CA ALA A 17 51.79 9.53 60.79
C ALA A 17 52.20 8.45 61.81
N LEU A 18 52.16 7.18 61.40
CA LEU A 18 52.53 5.94 62.12
C LEU A 18 51.38 5.20 62.83
N SER A 19 50.49 4.58 62.06
CA SER A 19 50.05 3.19 62.34
C SER A 19 49.18 2.66 61.20
N ILE A 20 49.82 2.15 60.14
CA ILE A 20 49.17 1.18 59.25
C ILE A 20 50.10 -0.03 59.20
N ARG A 21 49.75 -1.07 59.97
CA ARG A 21 50.26 -2.42 59.75
C ARG A 21 49.90 -2.83 58.33
N GLN A 22 50.89 -3.24 57.55
CA GLN A 22 50.66 -3.93 56.29
C GLN A 22 49.83 -5.19 56.56
N PRO A 23 48.65 -5.37 55.94
CA PRO A 23 48.08 -6.69 55.82
C PRO A 23 48.99 -7.49 54.89
N SER A 24 49.26 -8.73 55.26
CA SER A 24 49.91 -9.73 54.41
C SER A 24 49.33 -9.69 53.00
N LEU A 25 50.19 -9.90 51.99
CA LEU A 25 49.80 -10.27 50.63
C LEU A 25 48.96 -11.56 50.67
N ALA A 26 47.68 -11.42 50.96
CA ALA A 26 46.69 -12.42 50.65
C ALA A 26 46.46 -12.30 49.14
N THR A 27 46.87 -13.33 48.43
CA THR A 27 46.52 -13.60 47.04
C THR A 27 45.03 -13.31 46.83
N ARG A 28 44.73 -12.18 46.20
CA ARG A 28 43.38 -11.83 45.78
C ARG A 28 43.03 -12.77 44.64
N THR A 29 42.45 -13.93 44.97
CA THR A 29 41.71 -14.70 43.98
C THR A 29 40.64 -13.76 43.44
N HIS A 30 40.81 -13.31 42.20
CA HIS A 30 39.71 -12.72 41.44
C HIS A 30 38.61 -13.78 41.45
N LYS A 31 37.56 -13.56 42.27
CA LYS A 31 36.29 -14.22 42.03
C LYS A 31 35.88 -13.76 40.64
N SER A 32 36.06 -14.64 39.67
CA SER A 32 35.42 -14.57 38.37
C SER A 32 33.94 -14.34 38.66
N HIS A 33 33.46 -13.14 38.34
CA HIS A 33 32.04 -12.95 38.21
C HIS A 33 31.59 -13.99 37.18
N PRO A 34 30.46 -14.70 37.40
CA PRO A 34 29.94 -15.57 36.37
C PRO A 34 29.86 -14.75 35.10
N ARG A 35 30.57 -15.21 34.07
CA ARG A 35 30.48 -14.69 32.71
C ARG A 35 28.99 -14.63 32.43
N LEU A 36 28.39 -13.43 32.47
CA LEU A 36 27.00 -13.24 32.07
C LEU A 36 26.92 -13.89 30.69
N LEU A 37 26.14 -14.97 30.59
CA LEU A 37 26.01 -15.74 29.37
C LEU A 37 25.52 -14.77 28.30
N ARG A 38 26.43 -14.30 27.44
CA ARG A 38 26.09 -13.48 26.27
C ARG A 38 25.06 -14.27 25.47
N ARG A 39 23.85 -13.72 25.37
CA ARG A 39 22.68 -14.43 24.88
C ARG A 39 22.58 -14.17 23.39
N ALA A 40 22.63 -15.24 22.60
CA ALA A 40 22.50 -15.16 21.15
C ALA A 40 21.13 -14.64 20.67
N THR A 41 20.13 -14.69 21.54
CA THR A 41 18.78 -14.17 21.27
C THR A 41 18.62 -12.76 21.86
N PRO A 42 18.37 -11.73 21.04
CA PRO A 42 18.15 -10.38 21.53
C PRO A 42 16.84 -10.26 22.32
N PHE A 43 16.84 -9.40 23.33
CA PHE A 43 15.68 -8.96 24.08
C PHE A 43 15.04 -7.75 23.39
N LEU A 44 13.94 -8.02 22.69
CA LEU A 44 13.23 -7.00 21.90
C LEU A 44 12.08 -6.41 22.72
N PRO A 45 11.70 -5.14 22.47
CA PRO A 45 10.46 -4.58 23.00
C PRO A 45 9.24 -5.44 22.60
N SER A 46 8.17 -5.41 23.39
CA SER A 46 6.95 -6.16 23.10
C SER A 46 6.43 -5.88 21.68
N GLY A 47 6.03 -6.93 20.96
CA GLY A 47 5.58 -6.87 19.57
C GLY A 47 6.70 -6.90 18.52
N TRP A 48 7.96 -6.65 18.89
CA TRP A 48 9.08 -6.68 17.95
C TRP A 48 9.60 -8.10 17.69
N ALA A 49 9.83 -8.40 16.41
CA ALA A 49 10.41 -9.65 15.95
C ALA A 49 11.33 -9.42 14.74
N TYR A 50 12.20 -10.40 14.47
CA TYR A 50 12.99 -10.43 13.25
C TYR A 50 12.07 -10.47 12.02
N LYS A 51 12.32 -9.58 11.05
CA LYS A 51 11.58 -9.51 9.77
C LYS A 51 12.36 -10.24 8.67
N SER A 52 13.50 -9.70 8.26
CA SER A 52 14.29 -10.23 7.14
C SER A 52 15.70 -9.68 7.13
N CYS A 53 16.61 -10.40 6.46
CA CYS A 53 17.84 -9.82 5.94
C CYS A 53 17.52 -9.18 4.59
N VAL A 54 17.84 -7.91 4.39
CA VAL A 54 17.60 -7.21 3.11
C VAL A 54 18.88 -6.53 2.62
N ARG A 55 18.97 -6.24 1.32
CA ARG A 55 20.09 -5.45 0.79
C ARG A 55 19.78 -3.96 0.77
N GLU A 56 20.85 -3.17 0.84
CA GLU A 56 20.82 -1.74 0.51
C GLU A 56 20.68 -1.50 -1.01
N PRO A 57 20.05 -0.39 -1.45
CA PRO A 57 19.98 0.00 -2.85
C PRO A 57 21.36 0.37 -3.41
N SER A 58 21.49 0.45 -4.73
CA SER A 58 22.75 0.90 -5.35
C SER A 58 23.06 2.38 -5.10
N SER A 59 22.09 3.16 -4.63
CA SER A 59 22.22 4.54 -4.20
C SER A 59 21.17 4.84 -3.13
N GLY A 60 21.54 5.60 -2.10
CA GLY A 60 20.66 5.92 -0.97
C GLY A 60 20.63 4.83 0.11
N ARG A 61 19.52 4.77 0.86
CA ARG A 61 19.31 3.86 2.00
C ARG A 61 17.97 3.14 1.89
N THR A 62 17.88 1.96 2.49
CA THR A 62 16.65 1.16 2.58
C THR A 62 15.72 1.68 3.67
N LEU A 63 16.28 2.09 4.81
CA LEU A 63 15.57 2.78 5.88
C LEU A 63 16.13 4.21 5.99
N THR A 64 15.27 5.20 5.74
CA THR A 64 15.66 6.62 5.58
C THR A 64 15.26 7.52 6.75
N GLY A 65 14.74 6.94 7.83
CA GLY A 65 14.41 7.65 9.06
C GLY A 65 15.65 7.94 9.92
N TYR A 66 15.48 7.83 11.24
CA TYR A 66 16.57 8.03 12.19
C TYR A 66 17.69 6.98 12.01
N SER A 67 18.95 7.39 12.14
CA SER A 67 20.09 6.48 12.13
C SER A 67 21.17 6.91 13.12
N PHE A 68 21.98 5.95 13.57
CA PHE A 68 23.14 6.21 14.41
C PHE A 68 24.16 5.08 14.31
N THR A 69 25.39 5.35 14.73
CA THR A 69 26.45 4.35 14.87
C THR A 69 26.90 4.24 16.32
N SER A 70 27.36 3.07 16.73
CA SER A 70 27.85 2.82 18.09
C SER A 70 28.84 1.67 18.13
N SER A 71 29.98 1.86 18.80
CA SER A 71 30.93 0.77 19.09
C SER A 71 30.35 -0.28 20.06
N SER A 72 29.24 0.04 20.73
CA SER A 72 28.52 -0.85 21.64
C SER A 72 27.19 -1.34 21.03
N MET A 73 27.06 -1.30 19.70
CA MET A 73 25.81 -1.67 19.02
C MET A 73 25.38 -3.11 19.36
N THR A 74 24.10 -3.27 19.68
CA THR A 74 23.40 -4.57 19.73
C THR A 74 22.08 -4.45 19.00
N VAL A 75 21.46 -5.58 18.67
CA VAL A 75 20.11 -5.58 18.08
C VAL A 75 19.13 -4.91 19.04
N ASP A 76 19.21 -5.21 20.34
CA ASP A 76 18.34 -4.65 21.37
C ASP A 76 18.42 -3.12 21.39
N MET A 77 19.65 -2.58 21.30
CA MET A 77 19.91 -1.15 21.28
C MET A 77 19.29 -0.49 20.05
N CYS A 78 19.50 -1.08 18.87
CA CYS A 78 18.96 -0.56 17.62
C CYS A 78 17.43 -0.56 17.62
N VAL A 79 16.83 -1.71 17.95
CA VAL A 79 15.37 -1.88 17.97
C VAL A 79 14.72 -0.96 19.01
N SER A 80 15.27 -0.88 20.22
CA SER A 80 14.72 0.00 21.27
C SER A 80 14.81 1.48 20.88
N ALA A 81 15.89 1.90 20.22
CA ALA A 81 16.05 3.27 19.77
C ALA A 81 15.03 3.66 18.69
N CYS A 82 14.75 2.76 17.75
CA CYS A 82 13.73 2.96 16.71
C CYS A 82 12.32 2.93 17.30
N ALA A 83 12.01 1.96 18.18
CA ALA A 83 10.73 1.83 18.84
C ALA A 83 10.36 3.07 19.66
N THR A 84 11.30 3.58 20.46
CA THR A 84 11.09 4.78 21.30
C THR A 84 10.81 6.04 20.46
N ARG A 85 11.24 6.04 19.20
CA ARG A 85 11.02 7.13 18.24
C ARG A 85 9.77 6.93 17.36
N GLY A 86 8.99 5.88 17.61
CA GLY A 86 7.75 5.61 16.88
C GLY A 86 7.93 4.99 15.50
N TYR A 87 9.11 4.43 15.19
CA TYR A 87 9.32 3.72 13.93
C TYR A 87 8.84 2.27 14.01
N SER A 88 8.31 1.74 12.90
CA SER A 88 7.85 0.34 12.79
C SER A 88 8.92 -0.63 12.29
N LEU A 89 10.04 -0.12 11.78
CA LEU A 89 11.19 -0.89 11.29
C LEU A 89 12.49 -0.40 11.95
N ALA A 90 13.35 -1.37 12.26
CA ALA A 90 14.70 -1.16 12.76
C ALA A 90 15.65 -2.11 12.03
N GLY A 91 16.79 -1.61 11.58
CA GLY A 91 17.76 -2.37 10.81
C GLY A 91 19.17 -2.15 11.31
N ALA A 92 19.88 -3.21 11.68
CA ALA A 92 21.29 -3.15 12.01
C ALA A 92 22.15 -3.48 10.77
N GLU A 93 23.21 -2.71 10.54
CA GLU A 93 24.15 -2.90 9.42
C GLU A 93 25.60 -2.79 9.92
N CYS A 94 26.51 -3.46 9.19
CA CYS A 94 27.96 -3.28 9.36
C CYS A 94 28.49 -3.39 10.81
N ALA A 95 27.91 -4.28 11.62
CA ALA A 95 28.22 -4.48 13.05
C ALA A 95 27.83 -3.33 14.00
N ASN A 96 27.99 -2.08 13.57
CA ASN A 96 27.95 -0.90 14.44
C ASN A 96 26.91 0.15 14.03
N GLU A 97 26.14 -0.07 12.97
CA GLU A 97 25.18 0.90 12.44
C GLU A 97 23.75 0.47 12.73
N CYS A 98 22.88 1.45 12.94
CA CYS A 98 21.45 1.26 13.11
C CYS A 98 20.67 2.28 12.28
N TYR A 99 19.61 1.81 11.64
CA TYR A 99 18.73 2.59 10.79
C TYR A 99 17.27 2.29 11.15
N CYS A 100 16.45 3.32 11.20
CA CYS A 100 15.03 3.25 11.51
C CYS A 100 14.22 3.72 10.30
N GLY A 101 12.99 3.21 10.17
CA GLY A 101 12.07 3.66 9.13
C GLY A 101 10.68 3.09 9.32
N ASN A 102 9.76 3.47 8.44
CA ASN A 102 8.38 2.96 8.44
C ASN A 102 8.04 2.17 7.18
N SER A 103 8.91 2.21 6.16
CA SER A 103 8.80 1.51 4.88
C SER A 103 10.20 1.31 4.29
N PHE A 104 10.31 0.47 3.26
CA PHE A 104 11.55 0.34 2.51
C PHE A 104 11.62 1.34 1.34
N SER A 105 12.78 1.97 1.16
CA SER A 105 13.09 2.83 0.01
C SER A 105 14.14 2.23 -0.91
N GLY A 106 14.28 2.81 -2.11
CA GLY A 106 15.29 2.39 -3.08
C GLY A 106 14.96 1.06 -3.79
N ALA A 107 13.71 0.62 -3.79
CA ALA A 107 13.30 -0.66 -4.37
C ALA A 107 13.67 -0.79 -5.87
N ALA A 108 13.63 0.30 -6.65
CA ALA A 108 14.03 0.31 -8.06
C ALA A 108 15.50 -0.09 -8.27
N THR A 109 16.36 0.23 -7.31
CA THR A 109 17.78 -0.15 -7.28
C THR A 109 18.05 -1.27 -6.26
N GLY A 110 16.97 -1.94 -5.85
CA GLY A 110 16.89 -3.15 -5.04
C GLY A 110 17.07 -3.01 -3.53
N GLY A 111 16.94 -1.81 -2.98
CA GLY A 111 16.71 -1.64 -1.54
C GLY A 111 15.53 -2.49 -1.06
N GLY A 112 15.66 -3.11 0.11
CA GLY A 112 14.60 -3.96 0.68
C GLY A 112 14.46 -5.35 0.03
N SER A 113 15.24 -5.69 -1.01
CA SER A 113 15.31 -7.06 -1.55
C SER A 113 15.71 -8.03 -0.44
N VAL A 114 14.86 -9.03 -0.16
CA VAL A 114 15.17 -10.09 0.80
C VAL A 114 16.39 -10.88 0.34
N ARG A 115 17.27 -11.16 1.29
CA ARG A 115 18.49 -11.95 1.12
C ARG A 115 18.49 -13.12 2.10
N PRO A 116 19.23 -14.20 1.79
CA PRO A 116 19.49 -15.26 2.75
C PRO A 116 19.94 -14.69 4.09
N LYS A 117 19.37 -15.18 5.20
CA LYS A 117 19.75 -14.74 6.54
C LYS A 117 21.25 -14.89 6.81
N SER A 118 21.89 -15.88 6.17
CA SER A 118 23.34 -16.12 6.23
C SER A 118 24.18 -14.98 5.66
N GLU A 119 23.61 -14.05 4.88
CA GLU A 119 24.31 -12.85 4.39
C GLU A 119 24.29 -11.70 5.41
N CYS A 120 23.45 -11.77 6.45
CA CYS A 120 23.43 -10.83 7.57
C CYS A 120 24.14 -11.45 8.79
N ASN A 121 25.42 -11.75 8.65
CA ASN A 121 26.19 -12.60 9.54
C ASN A 121 27.34 -11.89 10.29
N ILE A 122 27.51 -10.58 10.13
CA ILE A 122 28.54 -9.84 10.87
C ILE A 122 28.13 -9.75 12.34
N PRO A 123 28.97 -10.15 13.30
CA PRO A 123 28.68 -10.00 14.73
C PRO A 123 28.48 -8.54 15.13
N CYS A 124 27.55 -8.27 16.05
CA CYS A 124 27.35 -6.92 16.57
C CYS A 124 28.57 -6.42 17.35
N ALA A 125 28.88 -5.12 17.24
CA ALA A 125 30.05 -4.51 17.88
C ALA A 125 30.01 -4.59 19.41
N GLY A 126 28.83 -4.42 20.02
CA GLY A 126 28.62 -4.51 21.47
C GLY A 126 28.42 -5.92 22.00
N ASP A 127 27.87 -6.82 21.18
CA ASP A 127 27.63 -8.22 21.55
C ASP A 127 27.85 -9.18 20.37
N SER A 128 29.02 -9.82 20.35
CA SER A 128 29.42 -10.77 19.32
C SER A 128 28.59 -12.06 19.29
N SER A 129 27.69 -12.28 20.26
CA SER A 129 26.74 -13.40 20.21
C SER A 129 25.51 -13.11 19.34
N GLN A 130 25.28 -11.84 18.99
CA GLN A 130 24.25 -11.37 18.07
C GLN A 130 24.85 -11.04 16.70
N THR A 131 24.02 -10.98 15.65
CA THR A 131 24.42 -10.49 14.32
C THR A 131 23.78 -9.15 14.01
N CYS A 132 24.52 -8.25 13.36
CA CYS A 132 24.13 -6.89 13.02
C CYS A 132 24.40 -6.60 11.54
N GLY A 133 23.71 -7.37 10.68
CA GLY A 133 23.77 -7.19 9.23
C GLY A 133 25.09 -7.66 8.60
N ALA A 134 25.46 -7.02 7.49
CA ALA A 134 26.76 -7.07 6.84
C ALA A 134 26.91 -5.85 5.90
N GLY A 135 28.01 -5.75 5.15
CA GLY A 135 28.14 -4.69 4.13
C GLY A 135 27.02 -4.73 3.08
N ASN A 136 26.26 -3.65 2.95
CA ASN A 136 25.06 -3.56 2.11
C ASN A 136 23.99 -4.60 2.47
N ARG A 137 23.93 -5.04 3.74
CA ARG A 137 22.99 -6.04 4.25
C ARG A 137 22.44 -5.58 5.59
N LEU A 138 21.17 -5.22 5.58
CA LEU A 138 20.44 -4.74 6.74
C LEU A 138 19.69 -5.90 7.39
N LEU A 139 19.95 -6.17 8.67
CA LEU A 139 19.20 -7.15 9.47
C LEU A 139 18.01 -6.45 10.11
N VAL A 140 16.81 -6.66 9.56
CA VAL A 140 15.61 -5.90 9.88
C VAL A 140 14.72 -6.60 10.90
N TYR A 141 14.18 -5.81 11.82
CA TYR A 141 13.20 -6.15 12.84
C TYR A 141 11.97 -5.24 12.70
N THR A 142 10.81 -5.71 13.14
CA THR A 142 9.54 -4.97 13.07
C THR A 142 8.62 -5.29 14.24
N ASN A 143 7.76 -4.36 14.63
CA ASN A 143 6.81 -4.46 15.75
C ASN A 143 5.46 -5.12 15.43
N GLY A 144 5.38 -5.89 14.34
CA GLY A 144 4.46 -7.01 14.33
C GLY A 144 2.97 -6.68 14.48
N GLN A 145 2.44 -5.68 13.76
CA GLN A 145 1.08 -5.82 13.20
C GLN A 145 0.99 -7.00 12.20
N ILE A 146 1.75 -8.10 12.41
CA ILE A 146 2.13 -9.09 11.41
C ILE A 146 2.12 -10.49 12.04
N THR A 147 1.21 -11.33 11.57
CA THR A 147 1.28 -12.79 11.71
C THR A 147 2.39 -13.32 10.77
N PRO A 148 3.24 -14.27 11.17
CA PRO A 148 4.20 -14.89 10.26
C PRO A 148 3.48 -15.43 9.01
N GLY A 149 3.80 -14.89 7.82
CA GLY A 149 3.05 -15.21 6.59
C GLY A 149 2.29 -14.02 5.98
N THR A 150 1.97 -13.00 6.78
CA THR A 150 1.18 -11.85 6.35
C THR A 150 2.08 -10.73 5.82
N ALA A 151 1.66 -10.05 4.76
CA ALA A 151 2.34 -8.87 4.24
C ALA A 151 2.29 -7.72 5.24
N VAL A 152 3.41 -7.04 5.45
CA VAL A 152 3.45 -5.72 6.10
C VAL A 152 3.07 -4.70 5.05
N LEU A 153 1.88 -4.10 5.19
CA LEU A 153 1.37 -3.14 4.24
C LEU A 153 1.67 -1.70 4.68
N PRO A 154 1.82 -0.75 3.73
CA PRO A 154 1.84 0.67 4.05
C PRO A 154 0.54 1.10 4.78
N PRO A 155 0.56 2.21 5.55
CA PRO A 155 -0.65 2.76 6.17
C PRO A 155 -1.75 3.02 5.13
N GLY A 156 -3.00 2.68 5.49
CA GLY A 156 -4.17 2.88 4.63
C GLY A 156 -4.38 1.83 3.55
N TRP A 157 -3.65 0.70 3.61
CA TRP A 157 -3.90 -0.48 2.79
C TRP A 157 -4.63 -1.56 3.58
N SER A 158 -5.63 -2.17 2.96
CA SER A 158 -6.41 -3.25 3.56
C SER A 158 -5.57 -4.51 3.74
N SER A 159 -5.59 -5.06 4.95
CA SER A 159 -4.93 -6.33 5.29
C SER A 159 -5.62 -7.56 4.66
N THR A 160 -6.79 -7.39 4.05
CA THR A 160 -7.57 -8.48 3.46
C THR A 160 -7.38 -8.46 1.94
N PRO A 161 -6.56 -9.36 1.37
CA PRO A 161 -6.40 -9.43 -0.07
C PRO A 161 -7.67 -9.96 -0.75
N LYS A 162 -7.85 -9.53 -1.99
CA LYS A 162 -8.72 -10.19 -2.97
C LYS A 162 -7.87 -11.02 -3.93
N TYR A 163 -8.53 -11.90 -4.66
CA TYR A 163 -7.87 -12.76 -5.64
C TYR A 163 -8.61 -12.57 -6.95
N ILE A 164 -7.90 -12.15 -7.99
CA ILE A 164 -8.50 -11.86 -9.29
C ILE A 164 -7.79 -12.61 -10.41
N THR A 165 -8.48 -12.78 -11.52
CA THR A 165 -7.87 -13.23 -12.77
C THR A 165 -6.99 -12.14 -13.39
N GLU A 166 -5.91 -12.57 -14.02
CA GLU A 166 -5.20 -11.73 -15.01
C GLU A 166 -5.92 -11.84 -16.37
N ALA A 167 -5.75 -10.83 -17.21
CA ALA A 167 -6.32 -10.80 -18.55
C ALA A 167 -5.66 -11.85 -19.47
N SER A 168 -6.45 -12.52 -20.31
CA SER A 168 -5.91 -13.47 -21.30
C SER A 168 -5.07 -12.78 -22.38
N THR A 169 -5.34 -11.50 -22.66
CA THR A 169 -4.44 -10.60 -23.38
C THR A 169 -4.49 -9.20 -22.76
N GLY A 170 -3.35 -8.52 -22.63
CA GLY A 170 -3.23 -7.28 -21.86
C GLY A 170 -3.04 -7.54 -20.37
N ARG A 171 -3.39 -6.57 -19.50
CA ARG A 171 -3.26 -6.66 -18.03
C ARG A 171 -4.52 -6.16 -17.31
N ALA A 172 -4.82 -6.76 -16.16
CA ALA A 172 -5.83 -6.32 -15.21
C ALA A 172 -5.35 -5.07 -14.45
N LEU A 173 -4.06 -5.00 -14.10
CA LEU A 173 -3.43 -3.82 -13.51
C LEU A 173 -2.49 -3.19 -14.55
N VAL A 174 -2.91 -2.05 -15.12
CA VAL A 174 -2.29 -1.45 -16.32
C VAL A 174 -1.32 -0.29 -16.00
N GLY A 175 -1.10 0.01 -14.72
CA GLY A 175 -0.23 1.10 -14.29
C GLY A 175 1.25 0.68 -14.25
N ASN A 176 1.89 0.92 -13.12
CA ASN A 176 3.31 0.57 -12.95
C ASN A 176 3.51 -0.93 -12.75
N SER A 177 4.68 -1.47 -13.12
CA SER A 177 5.00 -2.89 -12.90
C SER A 177 6.50 -3.12 -12.76
N PHE A 178 6.87 -4.18 -12.05
CA PHE A 178 8.25 -4.64 -12.00
C PHE A 178 8.34 -6.14 -11.70
N THR A 179 9.49 -6.74 -12.01
CA THR A 179 9.79 -8.13 -11.68
C THR A 179 10.99 -8.24 -10.75
N SER A 180 10.96 -9.20 -9.84
CA SER A 180 12.05 -9.47 -8.90
C SER A 180 12.05 -10.93 -8.45
N GLN A 181 13.20 -11.59 -8.55
CA GLN A 181 13.42 -12.93 -7.97
C GLN A 181 13.33 -12.94 -6.44
N SER A 182 13.37 -11.77 -5.81
CA SER A 182 13.28 -11.57 -4.36
C SER A 182 12.02 -10.78 -4.01
N LEU A 183 10.90 -11.02 -4.72
CA LEU A 183 9.66 -10.31 -4.49
C LEU A 183 9.10 -10.67 -3.09
N THR A 184 8.52 -9.66 -2.44
CA THR A 184 7.60 -9.84 -1.31
C THR A 184 6.36 -9.01 -1.58
N LEU A 185 5.24 -9.39 -0.97
CA LEU A 185 4.02 -8.57 -1.04
C LEU A 185 4.28 -7.18 -0.45
N ASP A 186 5.00 -7.07 0.67
CA ASP A 186 5.38 -5.80 1.29
C ASP A 186 6.05 -4.87 0.27
N ARG A 187 7.00 -5.41 -0.49
CA ARG A 187 7.75 -4.65 -1.49
C ARG A 187 6.87 -4.21 -2.65
N CYS A 188 5.97 -5.08 -3.11
CA CYS A 188 5.05 -4.73 -4.17
C CYS A 188 4.17 -3.54 -3.74
N MET A 189 3.69 -3.56 -2.51
CA MET A 189 2.72 -2.60 -1.99
C MET A 189 3.42 -1.29 -1.64
N ASP A 190 4.63 -1.33 -1.06
CA ASP A 190 5.48 -0.16 -0.85
C ASP A 190 5.74 0.59 -2.17
N VAL A 191 6.03 -0.13 -3.27
CA VAL A 191 6.27 0.49 -4.57
C VAL A 191 5.00 1.11 -5.13
N CYS A 192 3.87 0.39 -5.11
CA CYS A 192 2.61 0.92 -5.62
C CYS A 192 2.15 2.14 -4.81
N ASP A 193 2.33 2.13 -3.49
CA ASP A 193 2.02 3.26 -2.63
C ASP A 193 2.89 4.49 -2.93
N GLN A 194 4.22 4.30 -3.00
CA GLN A 194 5.18 5.37 -3.32
C GLN A 194 4.98 5.96 -4.72
N THR A 195 4.37 5.20 -5.62
CA THR A 195 4.06 5.65 -6.99
C THR A 195 2.62 6.15 -7.15
N GLY A 196 1.88 6.28 -6.06
CA GLY A 196 0.55 6.90 -6.04
C GLY A 196 -0.58 6.01 -6.56
N PHE A 197 -0.39 4.69 -6.54
CA PHE A 197 -1.42 3.74 -6.95
C PHE A 197 -2.27 3.23 -5.78
N GLU A 198 -3.53 2.92 -6.07
CA GLU A 198 -4.51 2.46 -5.09
C GLU A 198 -4.72 0.94 -5.08
N TYR A 199 -4.26 0.26 -6.14
CA TYR A 199 -4.24 -1.18 -6.29
C TYR A 199 -2.81 -1.68 -6.47
N ALA A 200 -2.50 -2.81 -5.81
CA ALA A 200 -1.23 -3.51 -5.93
C ALA A 200 -1.50 -5.01 -6.05
N GLY A 201 -0.90 -5.67 -7.03
CA GLY A 201 -1.14 -7.08 -7.32
C GLY A 201 0.15 -7.82 -7.59
N ALA A 202 0.30 -8.99 -6.98
CA ALA A 202 1.43 -9.88 -7.24
C ALA A 202 0.99 -11.08 -8.09
N GLU A 203 1.78 -11.40 -9.12
CA GLU A 203 1.60 -12.54 -10.02
C GLU A 203 2.90 -13.35 -10.14
N TYR A 204 2.75 -14.63 -10.47
CA TYR A 204 3.85 -15.51 -10.88
C TYR A 204 5.03 -15.57 -9.87
N GLY A 205 4.76 -15.30 -8.59
CA GLY A 205 5.74 -15.33 -7.51
C GLY A 205 6.82 -14.25 -7.57
N THR A 206 6.96 -13.53 -8.69
CA THR A 206 8.09 -12.61 -8.92
C THR A 206 7.66 -11.29 -9.53
N GLU A 207 6.41 -11.15 -9.91
CA GLU A 207 5.92 -9.99 -10.65
C GLU A 207 4.97 -9.16 -9.78
N CYS A 208 5.09 -7.85 -9.89
CA CYS A 208 4.25 -6.87 -9.21
C CYS A 208 3.67 -5.89 -10.21
N TYR A 209 2.39 -5.57 -10.02
CA TYR A 209 1.61 -4.67 -10.86
C TYR A 209 0.83 -3.69 -9.99
N CYS A 210 0.77 -2.44 -10.41
CA CYS A 210 0.10 -1.34 -9.73
C CYS A 210 -0.93 -0.72 -10.67
N SER A 211 -2.03 -0.22 -10.13
CA SER A 211 -3.01 0.53 -10.93
C SER A 211 -3.91 1.40 -10.06
N ASN A 212 -4.63 2.32 -10.68
CA ASN A 212 -5.75 3.05 -10.07
C ASN A 212 -7.11 2.52 -10.54
N THR A 213 -7.09 1.52 -11.43
CA THR A 213 -8.27 0.84 -11.94
C THR A 213 -7.96 -0.65 -12.13
N ILE A 214 -8.96 -1.51 -12.01
CA ILE A 214 -8.85 -2.92 -12.39
C ILE A 214 -9.53 -3.09 -13.75
N SER A 215 -8.76 -3.45 -14.77
CA SER A 215 -9.27 -3.75 -16.10
C SER A 215 -9.94 -5.13 -16.10
N THR A 216 -11.17 -5.18 -16.60
CA THR A 216 -11.91 -6.43 -16.81
C THR A 216 -11.82 -6.95 -18.25
N VAL A 217 -11.02 -6.29 -19.07
CA VAL A 217 -10.83 -6.64 -20.48
C VAL A 217 -10.20 -8.03 -20.57
N ASN A 218 -10.64 -8.85 -21.53
CA ASN A 218 -10.11 -10.19 -21.79
C ASN A 218 -10.15 -11.13 -20.57
N GLY A 219 -11.12 -10.92 -19.67
CA GLY A 219 -11.33 -11.75 -18.48
C GLY A 219 -10.43 -11.40 -17.30
N GLY A 220 -9.75 -10.24 -17.29
CA GLY A 220 -9.03 -9.74 -16.11
C GLY A 220 -9.98 -9.31 -14.98
N GLY A 221 -9.48 -9.17 -13.75
CA GLY A 221 -10.22 -8.53 -12.66
C GLY A 221 -11.40 -9.32 -12.09
N VAL A 222 -11.66 -10.55 -12.54
CA VAL A 222 -12.75 -11.39 -12.03
C VAL A 222 -12.31 -12.02 -10.72
N GLU A 223 -13.11 -11.87 -9.66
CA GLU A 223 -12.80 -12.43 -8.35
C GLU A 223 -12.86 -13.96 -8.38
N VAL A 224 -11.86 -14.61 -7.77
CA VAL A 224 -11.66 -16.07 -7.76
C VAL A 224 -11.37 -16.56 -6.35
N ALA A 225 -11.37 -17.88 -6.15
CA ALA A 225 -11.04 -18.45 -4.85
C ALA A 225 -9.58 -18.20 -4.48
N SER A 226 -9.31 -17.97 -3.19
CA SER A 226 -7.95 -17.77 -2.67
C SER A 226 -7.00 -18.92 -3.02
N SER A 227 -7.54 -20.13 -3.11
CA SER A 227 -6.82 -21.35 -3.51
C SER A 227 -6.35 -21.35 -4.96
N GLU A 228 -6.69 -20.37 -5.78
CA GLU A 228 -6.14 -20.25 -7.14
C GLU A 228 -4.84 -19.42 -7.17
N CYS A 229 -4.57 -18.64 -6.12
CA CYS A 229 -3.39 -17.79 -5.97
C CYS A 229 -2.35 -18.45 -5.04
N ASN A 230 -1.84 -19.62 -5.41
CA ASN A 230 -1.00 -20.45 -4.53
C ASN A 230 0.52 -20.38 -4.76
N MET A 231 0.98 -19.59 -5.73
CA MET A 231 2.40 -19.47 -6.03
C MET A 231 3.10 -18.65 -4.94
N SER A 232 4.19 -19.20 -4.41
CA SER A 232 4.97 -18.55 -3.36
C SER A 232 5.99 -17.59 -3.97
N CYS A 233 6.07 -16.36 -3.46
CA CYS A 233 7.19 -15.45 -3.71
C CYS A 233 8.34 -15.65 -2.71
N ASN A 234 8.02 -16.22 -1.55
CA ASN A 234 8.97 -16.64 -0.53
C ASN A 234 8.34 -17.73 0.34
N SER A 235 9.05 -18.19 1.38
CA SER A 235 8.56 -19.23 2.30
C SER A 235 7.30 -18.85 3.09
N GLN A 236 6.88 -17.59 3.07
CA GLN A 236 5.82 -17.04 3.91
C GLN A 236 4.60 -16.56 3.11
N GLN A 237 4.81 -16.01 1.91
CA GLN A 237 3.79 -15.24 1.19
C GLN A 237 3.38 -15.90 -0.12
N LYS A 238 2.10 -15.73 -0.46
CA LYS A 238 1.50 -16.12 -1.74
C LYS A 238 1.36 -14.90 -2.65
N CYS A 239 1.96 -14.99 -3.83
CA CYS A 239 2.08 -13.92 -4.81
C CYS A 239 1.48 -14.38 -6.14
N GLY A 240 0.17 -14.65 -6.12
CA GLY A 240 -0.61 -15.02 -7.28
C GLY A 240 -0.40 -16.47 -7.75
N ALA A 241 -0.64 -16.70 -9.04
CA ALA A 241 -0.28 -17.90 -9.81
C ALA A 241 -0.29 -17.52 -11.30
N GLY A 242 -0.20 -18.50 -12.22
CA GLY A 242 -0.37 -18.21 -13.64
C GLY A 242 -1.77 -17.68 -13.93
N TYR A 243 -1.87 -16.47 -14.49
CA TYR A 243 -3.12 -15.74 -14.73
C TYR A 243 -3.97 -15.47 -13.47
N ARG A 244 -3.32 -15.34 -12.31
CA ARG A 244 -3.98 -15.17 -11.02
C ARG A 244 -3.20 -14.17 -10.18
N ILE A 245 -3.87 -13.11 -9.77
CA ILE A 245 -3.27 -11.99 -9.03
C ILE A 245 -3.74 -12.03 -7.59
N THR A 246 -2.80 -11.99 -6.66
CA THR A 246 -3.11 -11.64 -5.26
C THR A 246 -3.16 -10.13 -5.16
N LEU A 247 -4.35 -9.56 -5.01
CA LEU A 247 -4.65 -8.14 -5.09
C LEU A 247 -4.83 -7.54 -3.69
N TYR A 248 -4.19 -6.41 -3.46
CA TYR A 248 -4.41 -5.54 -2.31
C TYR A 248 -4.93 -4.19 -2.77
N THR A 249 -5.63 -3.51 -1.88
CA THR A 249 -6.39 -2.29 -2.20
C THR A 249 -6.32 -1.33 -1.01
N LYS A 250 -6.24 -0.03 -1.28
CA LYS A 250 -6.33 0.99 -0.23
C LYS A 250 -7.69 0.98 0.47
N ASP A 251 -7.69 1.21 1.78
CA ASP A 251 -8.91 1.31 2.59
C ASP A 251 -9.82 2.44 2.12
N THR A 252 -9.27 3.51 1.55
CA THR A 252 -10.03 4.61 0.94
C THR A 252 -10.87 4.15 -0.24
N VAL A 253 -10.44 3.10 -0.94
CA VAL A 253 -11.18 2.49 -2.05
C VAL A 253 -12.20 1.49 -1.55
N LEU A 254 -11.87 0.64 -0.57
CA LEU A 254 -12.83 -0.32 0.00
C LEU A 254 -13.96 0.35 0.78
N ASN A 255 -13.62 1.42 1.49
CA ASN A 255 -14.58 2.29 2.16
C ASN A 255 -15.10 3.38 1.23
N SER A 256 -14.69 3.36 -0.05
CA SER A 256 -15.30 4.22 -1.04
C SER A 256 -16.73 3.76 -1.21
N PRO A 257 -17.70 4.67 -1.08
CA PRO A 257 -19.09 4.38 -1.41
C PRO A 257 -19.23 3.89 -2.86
N LEU A 258 -18.24 4.14 -3.74
CA LEU A 258 -18.18 3.65 -5.13
C LEU A 258 -17.93 2.14 -5.26
N THR A 259 -17.75 1.39 -4.17
CA THR A 259 -17.62 -0.07 -4.25
C THR A 259 -18.87 -0.70 -4.91
N GLY A 260 -18.69 -1.45 -5.99
CA GLY A 260 -19.79 -1.98 -6.81
C GLY A 260 -20.31 -1.03 -7.90
N TRP A 261 -19.67 0.12 -8.07
CA TRP A 261 -19.94 1.09 -9.14
C TRP A 261 -18.72 1.30 -10.02
N ILE A 262 -18.94 1.39 -11.33
CA ILE A 262 -17.91 1.72 -12.29
C ILE A 262 -18.11 3.18 -12.72
N LYS A 263 -17.07 4.00 -12.55
CA LYS A 263 -16.97 5.31 -13.20
C LYS A 263 -16.83 5.08 -14.71
N ASN A 264 -17.81 5.51 -15.50
CA ASN A 264 -17.89 5.17 -16.91
C ASN A 264 -17.24 6.22 -17.81
N PHE A 265 -17.83 7.41 -17.93
CA PHE A 265 -17.31 8.44 -18.85
C PHE A 265 -17.64 9.87 -18.42
N CYS A 266 -16.84 10.81 -18.91
CA CYS A 266 -17.15 12.24 -18.97
C CYS A 266 -17.88 12.55 -20.28
N THR A 267 -19.10 13.09 -20.21
CA THR A 267 -19.90 13.45 -21.39
C THR A 267 -20.36 14.89 -21.34
N ILE A 268 -20.58 15.47 -22.51
CA ILE A 268 -21.35 16.70 -22.64
C ILE A 268 -22.80 16.39 -22.26
N ASP A 269 -23.36 17.23 -21.39
CA ASP A 269 -24.80 17.28 -21.12
C ASP A 269 -25.47 18.41 -21.90
N GLN A 270 -26.77 18.28 -22.16
CA GLN A 270 -27.55 19.18 -23.00
C GLN A 270 -28.97 19.36 -22.45
N ASN A 271 -29.77 20.22 -23.10
CA ASN A 271 -31.16 20.46 -22.69
C ASN A 271 -32.02 19.19 -22.61
N SER A 272 -31.70 18.15 -23.39
CA SER A 272 -32.38 16.84 -23.35
C SER A 272 -32.02 15.97 -22.15
N ARG A 273 -30.99 16.37 -21.39
CA ARG A 273 -30.33 15.68 -20.27
C ARG A 273 -29.84 14.26 -20.61
N VAL A 274 -28.60 13.95 -20.25
CA VAL A 274 -28.04 12.60 -20.46
C VAL A 274 -28.83 11.58 -19.63
N LEU A 275 -29.08 11.89 -18.36
CA LEU A 275 -30.00 11.17 -17.48
C LEU A 275 -31.13 12.08 -17.04
N ASP A 276 -32.36 11.65 -17.27
CA ASP A 276 -33.55 12.46 -17.04
C ASP A 276 -34.58 11.78 -16.11
N GLY A 277 -34.17 10.75 -15.37
CA GLY A 277 -35.04 10.00 -14.47
C GLY A 277 -35.35 10.74 -13.17
N TYR A 278 -34.32 11.16 -12.45
CA TYR A 278 -34.43 11.93 -11.21
C TYR A 278 -33.21 12.81 -11.03
N SER A 279 -33.36 14.00 -10.44
CA SER A 279 -32.23 14.86 -10.13
C SER A 279 -32.43 15.62 -8.82
N PHE A 280 -31.33 16.03 -8.21
CA PHE A 280 -31.33 16.83 -6.98
C PHE A 280 -30.02 17.61 -6.80
N SER A 281 -30.08 18.71 -6.06
CA SER A 281 -28.94 19.62 -5.81
C SER A 281 -28.91 20.23 -4.39
N ASP A 282 -29.80 19.81 -3.50
CA ASP A 282 -29.97 20.40 -2.15
C ASP A 282 -29.05 19.81 -1.07
N ALA A 283 -28.05 19.02 -1.46
CA ALA A 283 -27.13 18.32 -0.56
C ALA A 283 -25.66 18.65 -0.89
N PRO A 284 -24.72 18.47 0.05
CA PRO A 284 -23.28 18.57 -0.23
C PRO A 284 -22.87 17.43 -1.18
N ILE A 285 -23.11 17.59 -2.48
CA ILE A 285 -22.97 16.53 -3.48
C ILE A 285 -21.55 16.02 -3.52
N THR A 286 -21.45 14.70 -3.58
CA THR A 286 -20.29 13.88 -3.93
C THR A 286 -20.79 12.73 -4.81
N PRO A 287 -19.93 12.04 -5.58
CA PRO A 287 -20.32 10.85 -6.33
C PRO A 287 -21.00 9.81 -5.42
N ALA A 288 -20.47 9.64 -4.20
CA ALA A 288 -21.02 8.81 -3.14
C ALA A 288 -22.52 9.02 -2.88
N ILE A 289 -22.92 10.28 -2.75
CA ILE A 289 -24.30 10.66 -2.45
C ILE A 289 -25.20 10.30 -3.62
N CYS A 290 -24.73 10.54 -4.86
CA CYS A 290 -25.46 10.17 -6.06
C CYS A 290 -25.68 8.67 -6.18
N ILE A 291 -24.61 7.89 -6.10
CA ILE A 291 -24.69 6.44 -6.25
C ILE A 291 -25.41 5.75 -5.07
N THR A 292 -25.57 6.42 -3.94
CA THR A 292 -26.39 5.95 -2.83
C THR A 292 -27.87 6.30 -3.04
N ALA A 293 -28.17 7.48 -3.56
CA ALA A 293 -29.55 7.99 -3.70
C ALA A 293 -30.30 7.41 -4.90
N CYS A 294 -29.61 7.19 -6.03
CA CYS A 294 -30.22 6.70 -7.27
C CYS A 294 -30.78 5.27 -7.15
N PRO A 295 -30.09 4.30 -6.53
CA PRO A 295 -30.62 2.94 -6.35
C PRO A 295 -31.81 2.84 -5.42
N GLN A 296 -31.89 3.70 -4.40
CA GLN A 296 -33.06 3.78 -3.50
C GLN A 296 -34.34 4.18 -4.26
N ARG A 297 -34.18 4.67 -5.49
CA ARG A 297 -35.25 5.05 -6.42
C ARG A 297 -35.30 4.14 -7.65
N ASN A 298 -34.66 2.97 -7.60
CA ASN A 298 -34.59 1.99 -8.67
C ASN A 298 -33.88 2.48 -9.96
N PHE A 299 -32.91 3.38 -9.82
CA PHE A 299 -32.02 3.78 -10.91
C PHE A 299 -30.68 3.03 -10.86
N ILE A 300 -30.19 2.57 -12.02
CA ILE A 300 -28.91 1.86 -12.17
C ILE A 300 -27.76 2.77 -12.62
N LEU A 301 -28.09 4.00 -13.05
CA LEU A 301 -27.15 5.05 -13.42
C LEU A 301 -27.26 6.21 -12.43
N ALA A 302 -26.11 6.76 -12.07
CA ALA A 302 -25.99 7.86 -11.13
C ALA A 302 -24.82 8.75 -11.54
N ASP A 303 -25.08 10.04 -11.64
CA ASP A 303 -24.19 10.96 -12.30
C ASP A 303 -24.05 12.25 -11.50
N VAL A 304 -22.88 12.88 -11.58
CA VAL A 304 -22.59 14.19 -10.98
C VAL A 304 -22.29 15.22 -12.06
N GLU A 305 -22.82 16.43 -11.88
CA GLU A 305 -22.61 17.55 -12.79
C GLU A 305 -22.34 18.85 -12.00
N ASN A 306 -21.53 19.73 -12.59
CA ASN A 306 -21.31 21.11 -12.14
C ASN A 306 -20.88 21.28 -10.66
N GLY A 307 -20.36 20.23 -10.01
CA GLY A 307 -19.93 20.25 -8.61
C GLY A 307 -21.05 20.01 -7.59
N ASN A 308 -22.31 20.30 -7.92
CA ASN A 308 -23.41 20.36 -6.96
C ASN A 308 -24.72 19.72 -7.45
N GLU A 309 -24.71 19.04 -8.58
CA GLU A 309 -25.90 18.44 -9.16
C GLU A 309 -25.74 16.93 -9.28
N CYS A 310 -26.83 16.24 -9.02
CA CYS A 310 -26.92 14.80 -9.15
C CYS A 310 -28.04 14.43 -10.12
N TYR A 311 -27.76 13.47 -11.01
CA TYR A 311 -28.74 12.95 -11.97
C TYR A 311 -28.77 11.42 -11.90
N CYS A 312 -29.96 10.85 -12.02
CA CYS A 312 -30.21 9.41 -11.97
C CYS A 312 -31.00 8.99 -13.22
N GLY A 313 -30.77 7.77 -13.66
CA GLY A 313 -31.46 7.23 -14.83
C GLY A 313 -31.28 5.73 -14.97
N ASN A 314 -32.08 5.16 -15.88
CA ASN A 314 -31.93 3.78 -16.32
C ASN A 314 -31.52 3.69 -17.79
N THR A 315 -31.55 4.83 -18.50
CA THR A 315 -31.17 4.95 -19.89
C THR A 315 -30.35 6.23 -20.07
N VAL A 316 -29.39 6.18 -20.99
CA VAL A 316 -28.61 7.33 -21.43
C VAL A 316 -29.31 7.88 -22.67
N LYS A 317 -29.76 9.14 -22.70
CA LYS A 317 -30.54 9.63 -23.85
C LYS A 317 -29.70 10.19 -24.99
N GLN A 318 -28.54 10.80 -24.72
CA GLN A 318 -27.61 11.38 -25.70
C GLN A 318 -26.24 11.67 -25.05
N ALA A 319 -25.33 10.68 -25.03
CA ALA A 319 -23.98 10.90 -24.52
C ALA A 319 -23.00 11.31 -25.64
N TYR A 320 -22.24 12.38 -25.41
CA TYR A 320 -21.15 12.84 -26.25
C TYR A 320 -19.84 12.86 -25.44
N PRO A 321 -18.93 11.90 -25.66
CA PRO A 321 -17.69 11.83 -24.90
C PRO A 321 -16.86 13.10 -25.10
N THR A 322 -16.26 13.57 -24.01
CA THR A 322 -15.30 14.68 -23.99
C THR A 322 -14.08 14.30 -23.14
N GLY A 323 -13.10 15.18 -23.04
CA GLY A 323 -11.89 14.93 -22.25
C GLY A 323 -12.19 14.91 -20.74
N ASP A 324 -11.55 14.01 -20.00
CA ASP A 324 -11.74 13.87 -18.54
C ASP A 324 -11.51 15.16 -17.76
N ALA A 325 -10.67 16.07 -18.28
CA ALA A 325 -10.41 17.38 -17.69
C ALA A 325 -11.68 18.26 -17.57
N ASP A 326 -12.65 18.09 -18.47
CA ASP A 326 -13.90 18.83 -18.46
C ASP A 326 -14.82 18.45 -17.28
N CYS A 327 -14.59 17.27 -16.68
CA CYS A 327 -15.36 16.74 -15.58
C CYS A 327 -14.64 16.81 -14.22
N LYS A 328 -13.70 17.76 -14.05
CA LYS A 328 -12.90 17.95 -12.82
C LYS A 328 -13.37 19.10 -11.92
N THR A 329 -14.62 19.54 -12.04
CA THR A 329 -15.17 20.54 -11.13
C THR A 329 -15.22 19.94 -9.72
N PRO A 330 -14.66 20.61 -8.69
CA PRO A 330 -14.69 20.09 -7.32
C PRO A 330 -16.13 19.87 -6.83
N CYS A 331 -16.32 18.80 -6.07
CA CYS A 331 -17.61 18.50 -5.47
C CYS A 331 -17.93 19.48 -4.32
N SER A 332 -19.20 19.89 -4.21
CA SER A 332 -19.68 20.78 -3.15
C SER A 332 -19.60 20.17 -1.75
N GLY A 333 -19.62 18.84 -1.63
CA GLY A 333 -19.45 18.13 -0.37
C GLY A 333 -18.03 17.67 -0.05
N ASP A 334 -17.14 17.65 -1.04
CA ASP A 334 -15.73 17.25 -0.88
C ASP A 334 -14.89 17.80 -2.05
N ASP A 335 -14.12 18.85 -1.80
CA ASP A 335 -13.34 19.54 -2.84
C ASP A 335 -12.17 18.71 -3.39
N THR A 336 -11.87 17.57 -2.78
CA THR A 336 -10.87 16.61 -3.27
C THR A 336 -11.41 15.70 -4.36
N GLN A 337 -12.74 15.67 -4.55
CA GLN A 337 -13.43 14.80 -5.51
C GLN A 337 -13.87 15.56 -6.76
N SER A 338 -14.01 14.84 -7.87
CA SER A 338 -14.48 15.38 -9.15
C SER A 338 -15.98 15.15 -9.34
N CYS A 339 -16.74 16.22 -9.55
CA CYS A 339 -18.20 16.19 -9.73
C CYS A 339 -18.63 16.78 -11.08
N GLY A 340 -18.05 16.28 -12.16
CA GLY A 340 -18.41 16.72 -13.50
C GLY A 340 -17.92 18.14 -13.78
N GLY A 341 -18.73 18.92 -14.47
CA GLY A 341 -18.51 20.32 -14.76
C GLY A 341 -19.71 20.94 -15.44
N ARG A 342 -19.59 22.20 -15.85
CA ARG A 342 -20.72 22.93 -16.43
C ARG A 342 -21.18 22.28 -17.73
N TRP A 343 -22.38 21.68 -17.76
CA TRP A 343 -22.87 20.86 -18.88
C TRP A 343 -21.92 19.69 -19.20
N ARG A 344 -21.28 19.16 -18.16
CA ARG A 344 -20.30 18.07 -18.24
C ARG A 344 -20.60 17.08 -17.13
N LEU A 345 -21.13 15.95 -17.53
CA LEU A 345 -21.62 14.96 -16.60
C LEU A 345 -20.60 13.83 -16.46
N MET A 346 -20.36 13.41 -15.22
CA MET A 346 -19.53 12.24 -14.89
C MET A 346 -20.44 11.08 -14.50
N ALA A 347 -20.50 10.05 -15.33
CA ALA A 347 -21.44 8.96 -15.16
C ALA A 347 -20.90 7.77 -14.37
N TYR A 348 -21.73 7.21 -13.49
CA TYR A 348 -21.44 5.98 -12.74
C TYR A 348 -22.52 4.93 -12.98
N ILE A 349 -22.08 3.68 -13.15
CA ILE A 349 -22.96 2.54 -13.42
C ILE A 349 -22.86 1.54 -12.29
N LYS A 350 -24.01 1.09 -11.76
CA LYS A 350 -24.07 0.01 -10.79
C LYS A 350 -23.73 -1.31 -11.48
N VAL A 351 -22.74 -2.03 -10.97
CA VAL A 351 -22.47 -3.41 -11.39
C VAL A 351 -23.58 -4.29 -10.80
N PRO A 352 -24.36 -5.04 -11.61
CA PRO A 352 -25.30 -6.01 -11.06
C PRO A 352 -24.52 -7.08 -10.29
N ASP A 353 -25.03 -7.50 -9.12
CA ASP A 353 -24.56 -8.73 -8.48
C ASP A 353 -24.93 -9.89 -9.42
N THR A 354 -23.96 -10.42 -10.18
CA THR A 354 -24.24 -11.51 -11.12
C THR A 354 -24.70 -12.75 -10.34
N PRO A 355 -25.87 -13.34 -10.66
CA PRO A 355 -26.23 -14.64 -10.15
C PRO A 355 -25.25 -15.68 -10.71
N SER A 356 -24.61 -16.48 -9.85
CA SER A 356 -23.85 -17.66 -10.26
C SER A 356 -24.81 -18.72 -10.81
N GLY A 357 -25.00 -18.75 -12.13
CA GLY A 357 -25.88 -19.71 -12.79
C GLY A 357 -25.60 -19.87 -14.28
N PRO A 358 -26.13 -20.92 -14.93
CA PRO A 358 -25.84 -21.26 -16.32
C PRO A 358 -26.30 -20.23 -17.37
N ASN A 359 -27.00 -19.17 -16.93
CA ASN A 359 -27.42 -18.03 -17.75
C ASN A 359 -26.73 -16.71 -17.34
N ALA A 360 -25.64 -16.78 -16.56
CA ALA A 360 -24.82 -15.61 -16.23
C ALA A 360 -24.02 -15.17 -17.46
N TRP A 361 -24.21 -13.92 -17.89
CA TRP A 361 -23.46 -13.35 -19.00
C TRP A 361 -22.08 -12.86 -18.51
N THR A 362 -21.03 -13.28 -19.23
CA THR A 362 -19.67 -12.78 -19.04
C THR A 362 -19.47 -11.55 -19.91
N LEU A 363 -18.95 -10.47 -19.33
CA LEU A 363 -18.30 -9.37 -20.05
C LEU A 363 -17.19 -9.95 -20.96
N ILE A 364 -17.35 -9.93 -22.29
CA ILE A 364 -16.30 -10.37 -23.23
C ILE A 364 -15.88 -9.18 -24.09
N SER A 365 -14.60 -8.82 -24.05
CA SER A 365 -14.01 -7.85 -24.98
C SER A 365 -12.88 -8.55 -25.75
N GLY A 366 -12.99 -8.61 -27.07
CA GLY A 366 -11.89 -9.01 -27.96
C GLY A 366 -11.76 -7.99 -29.08
N GLY A 367 -10.57 -7.39 -29.24
CA GLY A 367 -10.26 -6.43 -30.31
C GLY A 367 -8.88 -5.79 -30.11
N ASN A 368 -8.10 -5.68 -31.19
CA ASN A 368 -6.65 -5.44 -31.23
C ASN A 368 -6.14 -4.11 -30.64
N SER A 369 -4.85 -4.16 -30.24
CA SER A 369 -3.99 -3.17 -29.60
C SER A 369 -4.16 -1.69 -29.99
N GLY A 370 -4.22 -0.83 -28.96
CA GLY A 370 -3.90 0.61 -29.08
C GLY A 370 -4.99 1.60 -28.67
N VAL A 371 -6.00 1.21 -27.87
CA VAL A 371 -7.16 2.05 -27.52
C VAL A 371 -7.61 1.79 -26.07
N VAL A 372 -7.99 2.84 -25.33
CA VAL A 372 -8.65 2.73 -24.02
C VAL A 372 -10.11 3.14 -24.19
N MET A 373 -11.05 2.19 -24.11
CA MET A 373 -12.48 2.47 -23.92
C MET A 373 -13.15 1.38 -23.05
N THR A 374 -13.70 1.86 -21.94
CA THR A 374 -14.85 1.39 -21.15
C THR A 374 -16.02 0.93 -22.03
N HIS A 375 -16.82 -0.10 -21.68
CA HIS A 375 -18.30 -0.19 -21.86
C HIS A 375 -18.93 -1.58 -21.59
N VAL A 376 -20.18 -1.61 -21.06
CA VAL A 376 -21.14 -2.75 -21.02
C VAL A 376 -22.59 -2.31 -21.28
N ALA A 377 -23.34 -3.26 -21.86
CA ALA A 377 -24.76 -3.32 -22.20
C ALA A 377 -25.49 -4.41 -21.37
N VAL A 378 -26.75 -4.26 -20.94
CA VAL A 378 -27.55 -5.35 -20.27
C VAL A 378 -28.93 -5.51 -20.90
N THR A 379 -29.38 -6.74 -21.22
CA THR A 379 -30.78 -7.16 -21.52
C THR A 379 -31.05 -8.60 -21.08
N THR A 380 -32.25 -9.04 -20.68
CA THR A 380 -33.60 -8.74 -21.25
C THR A 380 -34.69 -8.43 -20.20
N SER A 381 -35.07 -7.15 -20.15
CA SER A 381 -36.45 -6.63 -20.31
C SER A 381 -36.48 -5.09 -20.37
N ASP A 382 -35.34 -4.41 -20.11
CA ASP A 382 -35.12 -2.96 -20.32
C ASP A 382 -33.62 -2.66 -20.63
N THR A 383 -33.26 -2.58 -21.91
CA THR A 383 -31.87 -2.67 -22.45
C THR A 383 -30.88 -1.51 -22.20
N MET A 384 -29.63 -1.79 -21.81
CA MET A 384 -28.43 -0.90 -21.93
C MET A 384 -27.50 -1.34 -23.09
N LEU A 385 -26.80 -0.43 -23.79
CA LEU A 385 -25.67 -0.68 -24.74
C LEU A 385 -24.70 0.50 -24.80
N VAL A 386 -23.37 0.24 -24.83
CA VAL A 386 -22.37 1.28 -25.13
C VAL A 386 -21.15 0.70 -25.92
N ILE A 387 -20.63 1.36 -26.98
CA ILE A 387 -19.50 0.87 -27.84
C ILE A 387 -18.56 2.00 -28.34
N ASP A 388 -17.27 1.63 -28.54
CA ASP A 388 -16.03 2.36 -28.88
C ASP A 388 -15.86 2.90 -30.35
N ARG A 389 -15.03 3.94 -30.51
CA ARG A 389 -14.58 4.71 -31.69
C ARG A 389 -13.76 3.89 -32.71
N LYS A 390 -14.33 3.69 -33.92
CA LYS A 390 -13.70 3.36 -35.23
C LYS A 390 -13.15 1.93 -35.36
N GLU A 391 -13.80 1.02 -36.09
CA GLU A 391 -14.20 1.17 -37.50
C GLU A 391 -15.74 1.13 -37.75
N ASN A 392 -16.35 2.33 -37.65
CA ASN A 392 -17.58 2.77 -38.33
C ASN A 392 -18.85 1.88 -38.15
N ASN A 393 -19.69 2.01 -37.12
CA ASN A 393 -20.63 3.15 -36.95
C ASN A 393 -21.73 2.87 -35.84
N PRO A 394 -22.45 3.88 -35.25
CA PRO A 394 -22.14 4.65 -34.01
C PRO A 394 -23.30 4.76 -32.95
N LEU A 395 -23.12 5.63 -31.92
CA LEU A 395 -24.16 6.57 -31.40
C LEU A 395 -23.75 8.05 -31.75
N PRO A 396 -24.63 9.05 -32.00
CA PRO A 396 -24.33 10.39 -32.46
C PRO A 396 -25.40 11.43 -32.06
N LYS A 397 -25.59 12.40 -32.93
CA LYS A 397 -26.33 13.59 -32.64
C LYS A 397 -27.49 13.78 -33.61
N ALA A 398 -28.23 14.84 -33.32
CA ALA A 398 -29.34 15.37 -34.10
C ALA A 398 -28.99 15.76 -35.56
N ASP A 399 -27.71 15.62 -35.95
CA ASP A 399 -27.17 15.85 -37.30
C ASP A 399 -27.09 14.56 -38.16
N GLY A 400 -27.65 13.44 -37.67
CA GLY A 400 -27.96 12.26 -38.51
C GLY A 400 -26.92 11.15 -38.57
N LYS A 401 -26.08 10.95 -37.53
CA LYS A 401 -24.93 10.01 -37.61
C LYS A 401 -24.96 8.75 -36.70
N PRO A 402 -25.77 7.68 -36.87
CA PRO A 402 -26.65 6.82 -35.97
C PRO A 402 -26.60 6.74 -34.44
N ALA A 403 -27.78 6.87 -33.72
CA ALA A 403 -28.11 6.76 -32.25
C ALA A 403 -29.29 5.83 -31.99
N TRP A 404 -29.03 4.72 -31.29
CA TRP A 404 -29.99 3.72 -30.79
C TRP A 404 -30.65 2.86 -31.91
N ARG A 405 -31.17 1.63 -31.62
CA ARG A 405 -32.52 1.36 -31.08
C ARG A 405 -32.76 -0.10 -30.58
N ALA A 406 -33.82 -0.28 -29.79
CA ALA A 406 -34.35 -1.54 -29.23
C ALA A 406 -34.86 -2.55 -30.29
N ILE A 407 -34.93 -3.84 -29.90
CA ILE A 407 -35.70 -4.89 -30.61
C ILE A 407 -37.19 -4.68 -30.34
#